data_AF-A0A1F4W2S1-F1
#
_entry.id   AF-A0A1F4W2S1-F1
#
_cell.length_a   1.000
_cell.length_b   1.000
_cell.length_c   1.000
_cell.angle_alpha   90.00
_cell.angle_beta   90.00
_cell.angle_gamma   90.00
#
_symmetry.space_group_name_H-M   'P 1'
#
loop_
_entity.id
_entity.type
_entity.pdbx_description
1 polymer ?
#
loop_
_entity_poly.entity_id
_entity_poly.type
_entity_poly.pdbx_seq_one_letter_code
_entity_poly.pdbx_strand_id
1 'polypeptide(L)'
;MARGREIDLRIQTEIAKIVFGEEIKPLVDVLITALFAGEHVLTRAPIGLAKTLTCSAMARSIGGVFHKIQFLPDMLPSDIVGFELYNPKTQEFEVHLGPLAGANIVLADEINRTTPKAQAALLGPMESRYLTIRSKSYPMEPLFMVLATRNPMEYEGVYDLPEAQLDRFFAQPVVKEMSEPTGMLMAGDKDYWRSAEDRLEKVAVVTNPQEIMAVHEAIFTSVHVEERLDRYIVRLVTATRGHKAVKYGSSPRGIRFLKMAATISAFRAGRDFAEPEDVRRYAVDVLAHRIFLKDESQVSKDRLSPADVIREILDEVKPD
;
A
#
# COMPACT_ATOMS: atom_id res chain seq x y z
N MET A 1 13.50 -19.08 4.62
CA MET A 1 12.19 -19.10 5.30
C MET A 1 12.26 -18.72 6.78
N ALA A 2 12.92 -19.49 7.67
CA ALA A 2 12.95 -19.18 9.12
C ALA A 2 13.48 -17.76 9.43
N ARG A 3 14.59 -17.38 8.81
CA ARG A 3 15.15 -16.03 8.91
C ARG A 3 14.17 -14.93 8.47
N GLY A 4 13.45 -15.14 7.36
CA GLY A 4 12.43 -14.21 6.89
C GLY A 4 11.29 -14.03 7.89
N ARG A 5 10.84 -15.10 8.55
CA ARG A 5 9.79 -15.03 9.58
C ARG A 5 10.27 -14.31 10.85
N GLU A 6 11.54 -14.50 11.22
CA GLU A 6 12.16 -13.73 12.30
C GLU A 6 12.14 -12.23 11.97
N ILE A 7 12.48 -11.86 10.73
CA ILE A 7 12.46 -10.47 10.26
C ILE A 7 11.04 -9.89 10.30
N ASP A 8 10.03 -10.61 9.80
CA ASP A 8 8.62 -10.21 9.86
C ASP A 8 8.18 -9.89 11.30
N LEU A 9 8.44 -10.80 12.23
CA LEU A 9 8.11 -10.61 13.65
C LEU A 9 8.84 -9.42 14.28
N ARG A 10 10.12 -9.22 13.93
CA ARG A 10 10.91 -8.10 14.42
C ARG A 10 10.38 -6.76 13.90
N ILE A 11 10.05 -6.67 12.61
CA ILE A 11 9.44 -5.47 12.03
C ILE A 11 8.11 -5.14 12.73
N GLN A 12 7.24 -6.14 12.92
CA GLN A 12 5.96 -5.96 13.64
C GLN A 12 6.18 -5.45 15.07
N THR A 13 7.15 -6.04 15.79
CA THR A 13 7.49 -5.65 17.16
C THR A 13 7.99 -4.21 17.22
N GLU A 14 8.86 -3.81 16.29
CA GLU A 14 9.39 -2.45 16.23
C GLU A 14 8.32 -1.40 15.93
N ILE A 15 7.40 -1.67 14.99
CA ILE A 15 6.29 -0.77 14.66
C ILE A 15 5.35 -0.63 15.87
N ALA A 16 5.03 -1.73 16.54
CA ALA A 16 4.12 -1.76 17.69
C ALA A 16 4.63 -0.97 18.92
N LYS A 17 5.93 -0.63 18.99
CA LYS A 17 6.47 0.21 20.07
C LYS A 17 5.93 1.64 20.07
N ILE A 18 5.54 2.14 18.90
CA ILE A 18 5.19 3.56 18.72
C ILE A 18 3.86 3.78 18.01
N VAL A 19 3.28 2.74 17.43
CA VAL A 19 1.97 2.79 16.75
C VAL A 19 0.96 2.01 17.60
N PHE A 20 -0.05 2.71 18.10
CA PHE A 20 -1.06 2.17 19.01
C PHE A 20 -2.43 2.05 18.34
N GLY A 21 -3.24 1.10 18.86
CA GLY A 21 -4.65 0.92 18.50
C GLY A 21 -4.92 -0.34 17.69
N GLU A 22 -6.11 -0.90 17.87
CA GLU A 22 -6.58 -2.05 17.08
C GLU A 22 -6.94 -1.63 15.64
N GLU A 23 -7.30 -0.36 15.45
CA GLU A 23 -7.82 0.16 14.18
C GLU A 23 -6.74 0.31 13.12
N ILE A 24 -5.49 0.50 13.54
CA ILE A 24 -4.34 0.63 12.65
C ILE A 24 -3.74 -0.73 12.28
N LYS A 25 -4.02 -1.80 13.03
CA LYS A 25 -3.44 -3.13 12.78
C LYS A 25 -3.73 -3.66 11.38
N PRO A 26 -4.94 -3.54 10.81
CA PRO A 26 -5.19 -3.97 9.43
C PRO A 26 -4.31 -3.24 8.42
N LEU A 27 -4.06 -1.93 8.63
CA LEU A 27 -3.14 -1.17 7.78
C LEU A 27 -1.72 -1.68 7.93
N VAL A 28 -1.22 -1.85 9.15
CA VAL A 28 0.14 -2.36 9.41
C VAL A 28 0.32 -3.73 8.77
N ASP A 29 -0.67 -4.61 8.92
CA ASP A 29 -0.66 -5.95 8.35
C ASP A 29 -0.57 -5.92 6.81
N VAL A 30 -1.39 -5.09 6.15
CA VAL A 30 -1.34 -4.91 4.70
C VAL A 30 -0.03 -4.28 4.25
N LEU A 31 0.51 -3.31 4.99
CA LEU A 31 1.77 -2.66 4.65
C LEU A 31 2.96 -3.63 4.73
N ILE A 32 3.01 -4.50 5.74
CA ILE A 32 4.06 -5.52 5.85
C ILE A 32 3.90 -6.58 4.75
N THR A 33 2.67 -6.99 4.44
CA THR A 33 2.40 -7.86 3.30
C THR A 33 2.85 -7.20 1.98
N ALA A 34 2.56 -5.91 1.78
CA ALA A 34 2.96 -5.16 0.60
C ALA A 34 4.48 -4.96 0.51
N LEU A 35 5.17 -4.80 1.64
CA LEU A 35 6.63 -4.72 1.74
C LEU A 35 7.28 -6.00 1.19
N PHE A 36 6.83 -7.18 1.67
CA PHE A 36 7.31 -8.47 1.16
C PHE A 36 6.81 -8.77 -0.26
N ALA A 37 5.71 -8.15 -0.70
CA ALA A 37 5.24 -8.24 -2.08
C ALA A 37 6.06 -7.38 -3.05
N GLY A 38 6.73 -6.32 -2.56
CA GLY A 38 7.33 -5.29 -3.42
C GLY A 38 6.29 -4.43 -4.13
N GLU A 39 5.15 -4.17 -3.47
CA GLU A 39 3.98 -3.53 -4.08
C GLU A 39 3.45 -2.34 -3.28
N HIS A 40 2.60 -1.52 -3.90
CA HIS A 40 2.14 -0.23 -3.35
C HIS A 40 0.73 -0.33 -2.76
N VAL A 41 0.47 0.42 -1.69
CA VAL A 41 -0.83 0.43 -0.98
C VAL A 41 -1.51 1.78 -1.15
N LEU A 42 -2.81 1.76 -1.39
CA LEU A 42 -3.67 2.95 -1.33
C LEU A 42 -4.50 2.86 -0.07
N THR A 43 -4.79 3.94 0.63
CA THR A 43 -5.75 3.87 1.75
C THR A 43 -6.66 5.06 1.79
N ARG A 44 -7.90 4.81 2.20
CA ARG A 44 -8.83 5.84 2.69
C ARG A 44 -8.71 5.81 4.19
N ALA A 45 -8.04 6.81 4.75
CA ALA A 45 -7.80 6.84 6.17
C ALA A 45 -8.07 8.25 6.71
N PRO A 46 -8.84 8.37 7.80
CA PRO A 46 -9.02 9.61 8.54
C PRO A 46 -7.72 10.37 8.83
N ILE A 47 -7.86 11.66 9.11
CA ILE A 47 -6.76 12.52 9.58
C ILE A 47 -6.32 12.00 10.96
N GLY A 48 -5.02 12.06 11.25
CA GLY A 48 -4.50 11.79 12.60
C GLY A 48 -4.28 10.31 12.95
N LEU A 49 -4.65 9.37 12.09
CA LEU A 49 -4.18 7.99 12.21
C LEU A 49 -2.69 7.97 11.86
N ALA A 50 -1.86 7.37 12.72
CA ALA A 50 -0.39 7.42 12.75
C ALA A 50 0.34 6.87 11.50
N LYS A 51 -0.13 7.15 10.28
CA LYS A 51 0.37 6.73 8.96
C LYS A 51 1.80 7.18 8.73
N THR A 52 2.09 8.45 8.98
CA THR A 52 3.47 8.97 8.89
C THR A 52 4.37 8.22 9.85
N LEU A 53 3.95 8.05 11.11
CA LEU A 53 4.73 7.31 12.10
C LEU A 53 4.93 5.84 11.73
N THR A 54 3.89 5.19 11.18
CA THR A 54 3.92 3.79 10.73
C THR A 54 4.90 3.61 9.58
N CYS A 55 4.85 4.46 8.55
CA CYS A 55 5.78 4.40 7.42
C CYS A 55 7.22 4.71 7.85
N SER A 56 7.42 5.74 8.68
CA SER A 56 8.75 6.08 9.21
C SER A 56 9.32 4.94 10.07
N ALA A 57 8.51 4.32 10.93
CA ALA A 57 8.91 3.18 11.75
C ALA A 57 9.26 1.97 10.88
N MET A 58 8.47 1.70 9.85
CA MET A 58 8.74 0.62 8.91
C MET A 58 10.05 0.85 8.15
N ALA A 59 10.28 2.07 7.65
CA ALA A 59 11.52 2.38 6.93
C ALA A 59 12.75 2.27 7.83
N ARG A 60 12.64 2.79 9.06
CA ARG A 60 13.72 2.69 10.05
C ARG A 60 13.99 1.25 10.46
N SER A 61 12.97 0.43 10.67
CA SER A 61 13.16 -0.97 11.08
C SER A 61 13.88 -1.80 10.01
N ILE A 62 13.74 -1.44 8.74
CA ILE A 62 14.46 -2.07 7.62
C ILE A 62 15.72 -1.32 7.20
N GLY A 63 16.19 -0.31 7.96
CA GLY A 63 17.37 0.47 7.61
C GLY A 63 17.25 1.20 6.26
N GLY A 64 16.03 1.47 5.81
CA GLY A 64 15.71 2.13 4.54
C GLY A 64 15.45 3.62 4.69
N VAL A 65 15.35 4.29 3.54
CA VAL A 65 15.07 5.72 3.44
C VAL A 65 13.56 5.96 3.36
N PHE A 66 13.07 6.89 4.19
CA PHE A 66 11.69 7.34 4.20
C PHE A 66 11.57 8.76 3.62
N HIS A 67 10.60 8.95 2.73
CA HIS A 67 10.17 10.28 2.31
C HIS A 67 8.66 10.45 2.47
N LYS A 68 8.25 11.60 3.00
CA LYS A 68 6.85 12.05 2.96
C LYS A 68 6.69 13.07 1.85
N ILE A 69 5.72 12.87 0.99
CA ILE A 69 5.29 13.82 -0.03
C ILE A 69 3.86 14.21 0.30
N GLN A 70 3.67 15.48 0.68
CA GLN A 70 2.34 16.05 0.87
C GLN A 70 1.87 16.59 -0.48
N PHE A 71 0.79 16.05 -1.02
CA PHE A 71 0.25 16.52 -2.29
C PHE A 71 -0.52 17.82 -2.09
N LEU A 72 -0.10 18.85 -2.82
CA LEU A 72 -0.69 20.19 -2.80
C LEU A 72 -1.38 20.49 -4.14
N PRO A 73 -2.38 21.38 -4.17
CA PRO A 73 -3.10 21.74 -5.41
C PRO A 73 -2.23 22.25 -6.55
N ASP A 74 -1.14 22.94 -6.20
CA ASP A 74 -0.19 23.56 -7.12
C ASP A 74 1.08 22.74 -7.35
N MET A 75 1.17 21.54 -6.77
CA MET A 75 2.33 20.66 -6.90
C MET A 75 2.62 20.33 -8.38
N LEU A 76 3.88 20.50 -8.77
CA LEU A 76 4.37 20.18 -10.10
C LEU A 76 4.94 18.76 -10.13
N PRO A 77 4.91 18.08 -11.29
CA PRO A 77 5.62 16.81 -11.47
C PRO A 77 7.10 16.87 -11.05
N SER A 78 7.77 17.99 -11.28
CA SER A 78 9.17 18.22 -10.92
C SER A 78 9.43 18.15 -9.42
N ASP A 79 8.43 18.48 -8.59
CA ASP A 79 8.56 18.42 -7.12
C ASP A 79 8.56 16.97 -6.61
N ILE A 80 8.15 16.02 -7.46
CA ILE A 80 8.04 14.59 -7.15
C ILE A 80 9.23 13.82 -7.75
N VAL A 81 9.45 13.98 -9.06
CA VAL A 81 10.49 13.20 -9.79
C VAL A 81 11.84 13.90 -9.85
N GLY A 82 11.85 15.24 -9.76
CA GLY A 82 13.03 16.07 -9.98
C GLY A 82 12.99 16.87 -11.27
N PHE A 83 14.01 17.68 -11.49
CA PHE A 83 14.15 18.57 -12.65
C PHE A 83 15.61 18.71 -13.09
N GLU A 84 15.79 19.34 -14.24
CA GLU A 84 17.10 19.65 -14.80
C GLU A 84 17.25 21.17 -14.86
N LEU A 85 18.32 21.69 -14.28
CA LEU A 85 18.64 23.12 -14.19
C LEU A 85 19.89 23.41 -15.01
N TYR A 86 19.83 24.39 -15.89
CA TYR A 86 21.01 24.86 -16.62
C TYR A 86 21.88 25.69 -15.67
N ASN A 87 23.14 25.29 -15.49
CA ASN A 87 24.13 26.05 -14.74
C ASN A 87 24.93 26.97 -15.69
N PRO A 88 24.74 28.30 -15.64
CA PRO A 88 25.42 29.22 -16.55
C PRO A 88 26.94 29.26 -16.39
N LYS A 89 27.48 28.83 -15.24
CA LYS A 89 28.92 28.84 -14.97
C LYS A 89 29.62 27.67 -15.65
N THR A 90 29.04 26.48 -15.58
CA THR A 90 29.58 25.26 -16.21
C THR A 90 29.10 25.10 -17.64
N GLN A 91 28.04 25.81 -18.04
CA GLN A 91 27.31 25.62 -19.30
C GLN A 91 26.75 24.20 -19.45
N GLU A 92 26.51 23.53 -18.32
CA GLU A 92 25.99 22.17 -18.25
C GLU A 92 24.62 22.15 -17.59
N PHE A 93 23.86 21.10 -17.92
CA PHE A 93 22.59 20.83 -17.27
C PHE A 93 22.81 19.91 -16.05
N GLU A 94 22.47 20.42 -14.87
CA GLU A 94 22.54 19.70 -13.60
C GLU A 94 21.18 19.10 -13.25
N VAL A 95 21.17 17.82 -12.86
CA VAL A 95 19.94 17.12 -12.50
C VAL A 95 19.75 17.16 -10.99
N HIS A 96 18.61 17.69 -10.56
CA HIS A 96 18.15 17.68 -9.18
C HIS A 96 17.07 16.61 -9.05
N LEU A 97 17.40 15.52 -8.34
CA LEU A 97 16.47 14.42 -8.12
C LEU A 97 15.42 14.80 -7.08
N GLY A 98 14.17 14.38 -7.33
CA GLY A 98 13.06 14.59 -6.41
C GLY A 98 13.03 13.56 -5.25
N PRO A 99 12.07 13.70 -4.31
CA PRO A 99 11.95 12.87 -3.11
C PRO A 99 11.68 11.38 -3.37
N LEU A 100 11.35 10.99 -4.61
CA LEU A 100 11.25 9.57 -4.97
C LEU A 100 12.62 8.90 -5.11
N ALA A 101 13.67 9.64 -5.47
CA ALA A 101 14.98 9.07 -5.70
C ALA A 101 15.63 8.62 -4.39
N GLY A 102 16.13 7.38 -4.36
CA GLY A 102 16.77 6.80 -3.18
C GLY A 102 15.79 6.43 -2.05
N ALA A 103 14.48 6.60 -2.24
CA ALA A 103 13.48 6.26 -1.24
C ALA A 103 13.17 4.76 -1.25
N ASN A 104 13.11 4.12 -0.08
CA ASN A 104 12.57 2.76 0.04
C ASN A 104 11.09 2.76 0.37
N ILE A 105 10.65 3.70 1.22
CA ILE A 105 9.25 3.87 1.60
C ILE A 105 8.85 5.31 1.39
N VAL A 106 7.77 5.52 0.63
CA VAL A 106 7.19 6.85 0.40
C VAL A 106 5.78 6.90 0.96
N LEU A 107 5.49 7.90 1.79
CA LEU A 107 4.12 8.28 2.12
C LEU A 107 3.70 9.40 1.17
N ALA A 108 2.81 9.09 0.23
CA ALA A 108 2.17 10.06 -0.65
C ALA A 108 0.82 10.45 -0.05
N ASP A 109 0.81 11.54 0.71
CA ASP A 109 -0.37 11.97 1.46
C ASP A 109 -1.29 12.82 0.56
N GLU A 110 -2.57 12.47 0.54
CA GLU A 110 -3.65 13.19 -0.13
C GLU A 110 -3.46 13.34 -1.65
N ILE A 111 -3.12 12.24 -2.32
CA ILE A 111 -2.77 12.24 -3.75
C ILE A 111 -3.90 12.78 -4.66
N ASN A 112 -5.14 12.78 -4.18
CA ASN A 112 -6.29 13.33 -4.88
C ASN A 112 -6.42 14.86 -4.77
N ARG A 113 -5.52 15.57 -4.10
CA ARG A 113 -5.52 17.04 -3.98
C ARG A 113 -4.69 17.75 -5.04
N THR A 114 -4.11 17.03 -5.99
CA THR A 114 -3.28 17.61 -7.05
C THR A 114 -3.78 17.24 -8.44
N THR A 115 -3.27 17.92 -9.46
CA THR A 115 -3.61 17.66 -10.86
C THR A 115 -3.27 16.23 -11.32
N PRO A 116 -4.00 15.66 -12.29
CA PRO A 116 -3.69 14.33 -12.83
C PRO A 116 -2.25 14.19 -13.35
N LYS A 117 -1.61 15.28 -13.81
CA LYS A 117 -0.21 15.28 -14.25
C LYS A 117 0.76 15.04 -13.09
N ALA A 118 0.54 15.67 -11.94
CA ALA A 118 1.37 15.45 -10.76
C ALA A 118 1.11 14.06 -10.15
N GLN A 119 -0.15 13.58 -10.14
CA GLN A 119 -0.45 12.18 -9.77
C GLN A 119 0.32 11.19 -10.65
N ALA A 120 0.33 11.40 -11.97
CA ALA A 120 1.05 10.54 -12.92
C ALA A 120 2.57 10.51 -12.66
N ALA A 121 3.14 11.58 -12.12
CA ALA A 121 4.57 11.64 -11.77
C ALA A 121 4.96 10.67 -10.64
N LEU A 122 4.02 10.35 -9.73
CA LEU A 122 4.19 9.30 -8.72
C LEU A 122 3.84 7.90 -9.28
N LEU A 123 2.73 7.81 -10.02
CA LEU A 123 2.17 6.53 -10.49
C LEU A 123 2.97 5.88 -11.63
N GLY A 124 3.75 6.67 -12.37
CA GLY A 124 4.66 6.17 -13.42
C GLY A 124 5.77 5.30 -12.83
N PRO A 125 6.60 5.83 -11.90
CA PRO A 125 7.65 5.07 -11.22
C PRO A 125 7.16 3.84 -10.44
N MET A 126 5.93 3.89 -9.92
CA MET A 126 5.26 2.74 -9.31
C MET A 126 5.00 1.57 -10.27
N GLU A 127 5.03 1.78 -11.57
CA GLU A 127 4.90 0.72 -12.57
C GLU A 127 6.25 0.44 -13.23
N SER A 128 6.95 1.50 -13.62
CA SER A 128 8.15 1.41 -14.44
C SER A 128 9.41 1.05 -13.66
N ARG A 129 9.43 1.30 -12.34
CA ARG A 129 10.61 1.18 -11.46
C ARG A 129 11.78 2.08 -11.89
N TYR A 130 11.51 3.16 -12.61
CA TYR A 130 12.48 4.22 -12.91
C TYR A 130 11.84 5.61 -12.94
N LEU A 131 12.58 6.63 -12.51
CA LEU A 131 12.27 8.04 -12.73
C LEU A 131 12.76 8.44 -14.12
N THR A 132 11.99 9.25 -14.85
CA THR A 132 12.46 9.84 -16.11
C THR A 132 12.44 11.35 -16.00
N ILE A 133 13.60 11.97 -16.15
CA ILE A 133 13.77 13.42 -16.21
C ILE A 133 14.30 13.73 -17.61
N ARG A 134 13.48 14.40 -18.42
CA ARG A 134 13.75 14.63 -19.86
C ARG A 134 14.02 13.31 -20.59
N SER A 135 15.24 13.10 -21.06
CA SER A 135 15.69 11.92 -21.81
C SER A 135 16.51 10.93 -20.96
N LYS A 136 16.73 11.21 -19.67
CA LYS A 136 17.50 10.36 -18.76
C LYS A 136 16.58 9.60 -17.82
N SER A 137 16.85 8.31 -17.66
CA SER A 137 16.15 7.44 -16.72
C SER A 137 17.05 7.08 -15.55
N TYR A 138 16.48 7.13 -14.34
CA TYR A 138 17.15 6.83 -13.08
C TYR A 138 16.43 5.66 -12.42
N PRO A 139 17.10 4.54 -12.11
CA PRO A 139 16.46 3.41 -11.47
C PRO A 139 15.95 3.78 -10.07
N MET A 140 14.81 3.22 -9.69
CA MET A 140 14.36 3.26 -8.30
C MET A 140 15.18 2.28 -7.45
N GLU A 141 15.14 2.47 -6.13
CA GLU A 141 15.64 1.45 -5.21
C GLU A 141 14.94 0.11 -5.48
N PRO A 142 15.66 -1.04 -5.44
CA PRO A 142 15.06 -2.35 -5.65
C PRO A 142 13.89 -2.62 -4.71
N LEU A 143 14.03 -2.20 -3.44
CA LEU A 143 12.94 -2.12 -2.49
C LEU A 143 12.34 -0.72 -2.52
N PHE A 144 11.19 -0.58 -3.18
CA PHE A 144 10.45 0.67 -3.29
C PHE A 144 8.96 0.43 -3.08
N MET A 145 8.42 0.96 -1.98
CA MET A 145 7.01 0.88 -1.62
C MET A 145 6.42 2.28 -1.45
N VAL A 146 5.17 2.45 -1.89
CA VAL A 146 4.41 3.69 -1.72
C VAL A 146 3.16 3.37 -0.91
N LEU A 147 2.94 4.10 0.19
CA LEU A 147 1.62 4.23 0.80
C LEU A 147 1.02 5.54 0.31
N ALA A 148 -0.02 5.47 -0.52
CA ALA A 148 -0.79 6.62 -0.94
C ALA A 148 -2.05 6.77 -0.09
N THR A 149 -2.43 8.00 0.25
CA THR A 149 -3.68 8.27 0.95
C THR A 149 -4.61 9.11 0.08
N ARG A 150 -5.91 8.88 0.21
CA ARG A 150 -6.94 9.76 -0.36
C ARG A 150 -7.74 10.39 0.77
N ASN A 151 -7.98 11.69 0.64
CA ASN A 151 -8.90 12.40 1.53
C ASN A 151 -10.32 12.29 0.95
N PRO A 152 -11.29 11.72 1.70
CA PRO A 152 -12.67 11.60 1.22
C PRO A 152 -13.51 12.88 1.37
N MET A 153 -13.03 13.92 2.08
CA MET A 153 -13.85 15.02 2.60
C MET A 153 -13.37 16.43 2.19
N GLU A 154 -13.11 16.69 0.91
CA GLU A 154 -12.88 18.06 0.40
C GLU A 154 -13.88 18.42 -0.72
N TYR A 155 -14.44 19.63 -0.62
CA TYR A 155 -15.54 20.11 -1.49
C TYR A 155 -15.05 20.80 -2.78
N GLU A 156 -13.78 21.17 -2.87
CA GLU A 156 -13.17 21.80 -4.06
C GLU A 156 -11.75 21.26 -4.30
N GLY A 157 -11.33 21.15 -5.56
CA GLY A 157 -9.96 20.81 -5.93
C GLY A 157 -9.55 19.34 -5.84
N VAL A 158 -10.53 18.43 -5.72
CA VAL A 158 -10.26 16.98 -5.68
C VAL A 158 -10.28 16.37 -7.07
N TYR A 159 -9.19 15.68 -7.42
CA TYR A 159 -9.02 14.92 -8.66
C TYR A 159 -8.98 13.44 -8.34
N ASP A 160 -10.07 12.74 -8.66
CA ASP A 160 -10.12 11.30 -8.48
C ASP A 160 -9.12 10.57 -9.38
N LEU A 161 -8.57 9.48 -8.84
CA LEU A 161 -7.75 8.58 -9.63
C LEU A 161 -8.61 7.83 -10.65
N PRO A 162 -8.24 7.83 -11.94
CA PRO A 162 -8.87 6.97 -12.92
C PRO A 162 -8.79 5.49 -12.53
N GLU A 163 -9.73 4.69 -13.00
CA GLU A 163 -9.86 3.26 -12.67
C GLU A 163 -8.57 2.49 -12.99
N ALA A 164 -7.96 2.80 -14.14
CA ALA A 164 -6.70 2.21 -14.57
C ALA A 164 -5.52 2.53 -13.62
N GLN A 165 -5.59 3.63 -12.87
CA GLN A 165 -4.57 3.99 -11.87
C GLN A 165 -4.84 3.30 -10.53
N LEU A 166 -6.12 3.20 -10.11
CA LEU A 166 -6.50 2.47 -8.91
C LEU A 166 -6.08 0.99 -8.98
N ASP A 167 -6.19 0.39 -10.16
CA ASP A 167 -5.82 -1.02 -10.37
C ASP A 167 -4.32 -1.31 -10.17
N ARG A 168 -3.46 -0.28 -10.15
CA ARG A 168 -2.01 -0.44 -9.88
C ARG A 168 -1.68 -0.70 -8.42
N PHE A 169 -2.55 -0.31 -7.49
CA PHE A 169 -2.29 -0.48 -6.06
C PHE A 169 -2.65 -1.88 -5.59
N PHE A 170 -1.71 -2.58 -4.95
CA PHE A 170 -1.86 -3.92 -4.38
C PHE A 170 -3.19 -4.10 -3.64
N ALA A 171 -3.43 -3.23 -2.67
CA ALA A 171 -4.57 -3.29 -1.77
C ALA A 171 -5.03 -1.87 -1.39
N GLN A 172 -6.31 -1.78 -1.00
CA GLN A 172 -6.92 -0.61 -0.40
C GLN A 172 -7.56 -0.91 0.96
N PRO A 173 -6.76 -1.10 2.04
CA PRO A 173 -7.31 -1.32 3.37
C PRO A 173 -8.10 -0.09 3.85
N VAL A 174 -9.23 -0.39 4.48
CA VAL A 174 -10.06 0.62 5.15
C VAL A 174 -9.60 0.73 6.60
N VAL A 175 -9.18 1.92 6.99
CA VAL A 175 -8.78 2.20 8.37
C VAL A 175 -9.91 2.88 9.10
N LYS A 176 -10.30 2.33 10.24
CA LYS A 176 -11.36 2.90 11.08
C LYS A 176 -10.83 4.11 11.85
N GLU A 177 -11.75 4.99 12.25
CA GLU A 177 -11.44 6.08 13.17
C GLU A 177 -10.96 5.54 14.52
N MET A 178 -10.17 6.35 15.22
CA MET A 178 -9.65 6.02 16.55
C MET A 178 -10.80 5.79 17.53
N SER A 179 -10.78 4.66 18.25
CA SER A 179 -11.69 4.42 19.37
C SER A 179 -11.20 5.06 20.68
N GLU A 180 -12.12 5.22 21.62
CA GLU A 180 -11.83 5.71 22.97
C GLU A 180 -10.75 4.86 23.70
N PRO A 181 -10.78 3.51 23.68
CA PRO A 181 -9.69 2.69 24.23
C PRO A 181 -8.30 3.03 23.67
N THR A 182 -8.20 3.21 22.34
CA THR A 182 -6.94 3.62 21.70
C THR A 182 -6.50 5.01 22.17
N GLY A 183 -7.44 5.95 22.26
CA GLY A 183 -7.19 7.28 22.83
C GLY A 183 -6.69 7.24 24.28
N MET A 184 -7.21 6.32 25.11
CA MET A 184 -6.77 6.14 26.49
C MET A 184 -5.37 5.56 26.61
N LEU A 185 -5.01 4.60 25.74
CA LEU A 185 -3.63 4.09 25.66
C LEU A 185 -2.65 5.21 25.31
N MET A 186 -3.01 6.05 24.32
CA MET A 186 -2.18 7.19 23.89
C MET A 186 -2.04 8.24 25.00
N ALA A 187 -3.13 8.56 25.71
CA ALA A 187 -3.09 9.50 26.82
C ALA A 187 -2.24 9.00 28.00
N GLY A 188 -2.23 7.68 28.24
CA GLY A 188 -1.47 7.04 29.32
C GLY A 188 0.02 6.82 29.00
N ASP A 189 0.41 6.84 27.73
CA ASP A 189 1.81 6.71 27.33
C ASP A 189 2.55 8.05 27.49
N LYS A 190 3.48 8.09 28.44
CA LYS A 190 4.32 9.27 28.73
C LYS A 190 5.12 9.73 27.51
N ASP A 191 5.42 8.82 26.60
CA ASP A 191 6.23 9.10 25.42
C ASP A 191 5.38 9.46 24.20
N TYR A 192 4.06 9.32 24.28
CA TYR A 192 3.15 9.74 23.21
C TYR A 192 3.20 11.25 22.96
N TRP A 193 3.44 12.04 24.02
CA TRP A 193 3.56 13.50 23.97
C TRP A 193 4.92 14.00 23.49
N ARG A 194 5.88 13.10 23.25
CA ARG A 194 7.17 13.47 22.66
C ARG A 194 7.04 13.71 21.16
N SER A 195 8.09 14.29 20.57
CA SER A 195 8.16 14.48 19.12
C SER A 195 8.07 13.14 18.38
N ALA A 196 7.71 13.18 17.09
CA ALA A 196 7.71 11.98 16.26
C ALA A 196 9.13 11.39 16.15
N GLU A 197 10.13 12.27 16.11
CA GLU A 197 11.55 11.96 16.06
C GLU A 197 11.98 11.18 17.31
N ASP A 198 11.67 11.67 18.51
CA ASP A 198 12.02 11.01 19.77
C ASP A 198 11.39 9.60 19.87
N ARG A 199 10.15 9.46 19.38
CA ARG A 199 9.49 8.15 19.35
C ARG A 199 10.19 7.20 18.38
N LEU A 200 10.58 7.69 17.20
CA LEU A 200 11.31 6.90 16.22
C LEU A 200 12.67 6.42 16.73
N GLU A 201 13.32 7.11 17.67
CA GLU A 201 14.57 6.63 18.28
C GLU A 201 14.43 5.25 18.94
N LYS A 202 13.24 4.90 19.44
CA LYS A 202 12.94 3.59 20.04
C LYS A 202 12.87 2.44 19.04
N VAL A 203 12.71 2.76 17.76
CA VAL A 203 12.67 1.78 16.68
C VAL A 203 14.10 1.39 16.32
N ALA A 204 14.45 0.13 16.51
CA ALA A 204 15.73 -0.41 16.13
C ALA A 204 15.74 -0.81 14.65
N VAL A 205 16.89 -0.66 13.99
CA VAL A 205 17.14 -1.29 12.69
C VAL A 205 17.28 -2.80 12.93
N VAL A 206 16.40 -3.59 12.33
CA VAL A 206 16.35 -5.06 12.52
C VAL A 206 16.78 -5.85 11.29
N THR A 207 16.79 -5.21 10.13
CA THR A 207 17.17 -5.78 8.83
C THR A 207 17.64 -4.67 7.88
N ASN A 208 17.84 -4.98 6.60
CA ASN A 208 18.22 -4.04 5.55
C ASN A 208 17.38 -4.29 4.28
N PRO A 209 17.34 -3.34 3.31
CA PRO A 209 16.54 -3.49 2.10
C PRO A 209 16.89 -4.73 1.26
N GLN A 210 18.16 -5.12 1.22
CA GLN A 210 18.64 -6.27 0.45
C GLN A 210 18.12 -7.60 1.04
N GLU A 211 18.08 -7.72 2.36
CA GLU A 211 17.56 -8.89 3.05
C GLU A 211 16.04 -9.02 2.85
N ILE A 212 15.29 -7.91 2.81
CA ILE A 212 13.86 -7.91 2.45
C ILE A 212 13.65 -8.46 1.02
N MET A 213 14.46 -8.03 0.05
CA MET A 213 14.38 -8.53 -1.32
C MET A 213 14.73 -10.03 -1.42
N ALA A 214 15.73 -10.49 -0.66
CA ALA A 214 16.04 -11.91 -0.58
C ALA A 214 14.89 -12.73 0.05
N VAL A 215 14.19 -12.16 1.04
CA VAL A 215 13.00 -12.79 1.63
C VAL A 215 11.85 -12.83 0.63
N HIS A 216 11.61 -11.75 -0.12
CA HIS A 216 10.63 -11.72 -1.21
C HIS A 216 10.83 -12.89 -2.18
N GLU A 217 12.05 -13.04 -2.73
CA GLU A 217 12.38 -14.14 -3.66
C GLU A 217 12.18 -15.52 -3.02
N ALA A 218 12.59 -15.68 -1.76
CA ALA A 218 12.46 -16.93 -1.03
C ALA A 218 10.99 -17.31 -0.80
N ILE A 219 10.10 -16.34 -0.51
CA ILE A 219 8.65 -16.59 -0.32
C ILE A 219 8.06 -17.19 -1.58
N PHE A 220 8.25 -16.52 -2.73
CA PHE A 220 7.63 -16.93 -3.99
C PHE A 220 8.25 -18.19 -4.61
N THR A 221 9.44 -18.58 -4.17
CA THR A 221 10.06 -19.85 -4.56
C THR A 221 9.67 -21.01 -3.64
N SER A 222 9.43 -20.74 -2.35
CA SER A 222 9.28 -21.79 -1.33
C SER A 222 7.85 -22.05 -0.88
N VAL A 223 6.94 -21.07 -0.97
CA VAL A 223 5.55 -21.24 -0.56
C VAL A 223 4.76 -21.83 -1.72
N HIS A 224 4.21 -23.03 -1.51
CA HIS A 224 3.44 -23.74 -2.50
C HIS A 224 2.01 -23.17 -2.61
N VAL A 225 1.54 -22.96 -3.83
CA VAL A 225 0.15 -22.63 -4.15
C VAL A 225 -0.38 -23.74 -5.04
N GLU A 226 -1.30 -24.55 -4.49
CA GLU A 226 -1.90 -25.66 -5.23
C GLU A 226 -2.82 -25.15 -6.34
N GLU A 227 -2.94 -25.93 -7.42
CA GLU A 227 -3.77 -25.57 -8.57
C GLU A 227 -5.25 -25.30 -8.19
N ARG A 228 -5.79 -26.01 -7.19
CA ARG A 228 -7.15 -25.75 -6.70
C ARG A 228 -7.30 -24.36 -6.08
N LEU A 229 -6.25 -23.83 -5.44
CA LEU A 229 -6.28 -22.48 -4.88
C LEU A 229 -6.17 -21.45 -6.00
N ASP A 230 -5.36 -21.71 -7.03
CA ASP A 230 -5.32 -20.88 -8.24
C ASP A 230 -6.70 -20.83 -8.93
N ARG A 231 -7.37 -21.98 -9.07
CA ARG A 231 -8.74 -22.03 -9.60
C ARG A 231 -9.73 -21.26 -8.71
N TYR A 232 -9.61 -21.37 -7.39
CA TYR A 232 -10.43 -20.61 -6.46
C TYR A 232 -10.26 -19.09 -6.64
N ILE A 233 -9.03 -18.60 -6.72
CA ILE A 233 -8.71 -17.17 -6.96
C ILE A 233 -9.29 -16.71 -8.31
N VAL A 234 -9.11 -17.49 -9.38
CA VAL A 234 -9.66 -17.17 -10.70
C VAL A 234 -11.18 -17.12 -10.67
N ARG A 235 -11.84 -18.06 -9.99
CA ARG A 235 -13.30 -18.09 -9.82
C ARG A 235 -13.80 -16.84 -9.08
N LEU A 236 -13.14 -16.44 -7.98
CA LEU A 236 -13.46 -15.21 -7.25
C LEU A 236 -13.38 -13.97 -8.13
N VAL A 237 -12.26 -13.78 -8.83
CA VAL A 237 -12.07 -12.61 -9.70
C VAL A 237 -13.06 -12.63 -10.87
N THR A 238 -13.34 -13.79 -11.46
CA THR A 238 -14.32 -13.93 -12.55
C THR A 238 -15.74 -13.62 -12.07
N ALA A 239 -16.12 -14.06 -10.86
CA ALA A 239 -17.42 -13.77 -10.28
C ALA A 239 -17.68 -12.26 -10.13
N THR A 240 -16.65 -11.46 -9.89
CA THR A 240 -16.80 -9.99 -9.86
C THR A 240 -17.34 -9.41 -11.18
N ARG A 241 -17.02 -10.02 -12.33
CA ARG A 241 -17.50 -9.57 -13.65
C ARG A 241 -18.92 -10.02 -13.94
N GLY A 242 -19.35 -11.13 -13.35
CA GLY A 242 -20.71 -11.67 -13.50
C GLY A 242 -21.71 -11.12 -12.48
N HIS A 243 -21.25 -10.42 -11.45
CA HIS A 243 -22.12 -9.94 -10.38
C HIS A 243 -23.08 -8.84 -10.84
N LYS A 244 -24.38 -8.98 -10.53
CA LYS A 244 -25.46 -8.12 -11.02
C LYS A 244 -25.26 -6.62 -10.75
N ALA A 245 -24.66 -6.28 -9.61
CA ALA A 245 -24.42 -4.91 -9.15
C ALA A 245 -23.16 -4.28 -9.78
N VAL A 246 -22.32 -5.07 -10.45
CA VAL A 246 -21.03 -4.62 -10.98
C VAL A 246 -21.18 -4.17 -12.44
N LYS A 247 -20.65 -3.00 -12.74
CA LYS A 247 -20.49 -2.44 -14.10
C LYS A 247 -19.17 -2.88 -14.72
N TYR A 248 -18.08 -2.79 -13.95
CA TYR A 248 -16.75 -3.27 -14.34
C TYR A 248 -16.16 -4.11 -13.20
N GLY A 249 -15.89 -5.38 -13.49
CA GLY A 249 -15.27 -6.30 -12.54
C GLY A 249 -13.75 -6.16 -12.48
N SER A 250 -13.14 -6.90 -11.55
CA SER A 250 -11.71 -6.82 -11.28
C SER A 250 -10.86 -7.26 -12.49
N SER A 251 -9.72 -6.62 -12.67
CA SER A 251 -8.77 -6.91 -13.74
C SER A 251 -7.96 -8.20 -13.47
N PRO A 252 -7.18 -8.71 -14.43
CA PRO A 252 -6.23 -9.80 -14.16
C PRO A 252 -5.22 -9.49 -13.04
N ARG A 253 -4.95 -8.21 -12.72
CA ARG A 253 -4.11 -7.83 -11.57
C ARG A 253 -4.73 -8.28 -10.25
N GLY A 254 -6.06 -8.35 -10.16
CA GLY A 254 -6.74 -8.91 -9.00
C GLY A 254 -6.33 -10.35 -8.70
N ILE A 255 -6.12 -11.19 -9.73
CA ILE A 255 -5.64 -12.57 -9.57
C ILE A 255 -4.21 -12.56 -9.01
N ARG A 256 -3.32 -11.79 -9.65
CA ARG A 256 -1.91 -11.69 -9.27
C ARG A 256 -1.77 -11.23 -7.82
N PHE A 257 -2.40 -10.12 -7.46
CA PHE A 257 -2.26 -9.53 -6.12
C PHE A 257 -2.91 -10.39 -5.05
N LEU A 258 -4.04 -11.05 -5.33
CA LEU A 258 -4.66 -11.94 -4.36
C LEU A 258 -3.82 -13.19 -4.11
N LYS A 259 -3.22 -13.77 -5.17
CA LYS A 259 -2.26 -14.87 -5.04
C LYS A 259 -1.03 -14.43 -4.24
N MET A 260 -0.47 -13.26 -4.54
CA MET A 260 0.69 -12.71 -3.80
C MET A 260 0.37 -12.50 -2.32
N ALA A 261 -0.76 -11.86 -2.02
CA ALA A 261 -1.22 -11.65 -0.65
C ALA A 261 -1.40 -12.97 0.11
N ALA A 262 -2.03 -13.96 -0.53
CA ALA A 262 -2.25 -15.27 0.09
C ALA A 262 -0.93 -16.02 0.34
N THR A 263 0.01 -15.96 -0.61
CA THR A 263 1.35 -16.58 -0.49
C THR A 263 2.13 -15.98 0.69
N ILE A 264 2.13 -14.65 0.80
CA ILE A 264 2.81 -13.94 1.89
C ILE A 264 2.09 -14.17 3.23
N SER A 265 0.76 -14.21 3.24
CA SER A 265 -0.05 -14.57 4.41
C SER A 265 0.36 -15.92 4.98
N ALA A 266 0.47 -16.94 4.13
CA ALA A 266 0.90 -18.28 4.53
C ALA A 266 2.32 -18.27 5.11
N PHE A 267 3.25 -17.57 4.46
CA PHE A 267 4.61 -17.39 4.95
C PHE A 267 4.65 -16.77 6.35
N ARG A 268 3.93 -15.65 6.55
CA ARG A 268 3.83 -14.92 7.82
C ARG A 268 3.13 -15.74 8.91
N ALA A 269 2.22 -16.64 8.51
CA ALA A 269 1.57 -17.60 9.39
C ALA A 269 2.45 -18.83 9.74
N GLY A 270 3.70 -18.89 9.29
CA GLY A 270 4.59 -20.02 9.59
C GLY A 270 4.49 -21.19 8.61
N ARG A 271 3.57 -21.14 7.64
CA ARG A 271 3.32 -22.19 6.66
C ARG A 271 4.21 -22.06 5.43
N ASP A 272 4.31 -23.15 4.68
CA ASP A 272 4.97 -23.28 3.38
C ASP A 272 3.97 -23.63 2.26
N PHE A 273 2.67 -23.56 2.53
CA PHE A 273 1.60 -23.68 1.55
C PHE A 273 0.46 -22.71 1.87
N ALA A 274 -0.13 -22.12 0.83
CA ALA A 274 -1.27 -21.22 0.97
C ALA A 274 -2.61 -21.98 1.03
N GLU A 275 -3.55 -21.44 1.80
CA GLU A 275 -4.88 -22.01 2.01
C GLU A 275 -5.98 -21.02 1.59
N PRO A 276 -7.23 -21.47 1.40
CA PRO A 276 -8.35 -20.59 1.07
C PRO A 276 -8.57 -19.43 2.05
N GLU A 277 -8.23 -19.61 3.33
CA GLU A 277 -8.38 -18.56 4.34
C GLU A 277 -7.40 -17.39 4.10
N ASP A 278 -6.20 -17.68 3.57
CA ASP A 278 -5.23 -16.65 3.19
C ASP A 278 -5.77 -15.75 2.06
N VAL A 279 -6.52 -16.36 1.13
CA VAL A 279 -7.20 -15.65 0.03
C VAL A 279 -8.35 -14.82 0.59
N ARG A 280 -9.20 -15.41 1.45
CA ARG A 280 -10.37 -14.74 2.05
C ARG A 280 -9.97 -13.52 2.86
N ARG A 281 -8.88 -13.61 3.63
CA ARG A 281 -8.35 -12.53 4.47
C ARG A 281 -8.10 -11.23 3.71
N TYR A 282 -7.54 -11.32 2.50
CA TYR A 282 -7.16 -10.15 1.70
C TYR A 282 -8.12 -9.82 0.55
N ALA A 283 -9.13 -10.65 0.29
CA ALA A 283 -10.01 -10.49 -0.86
C ALA A 283 -10.72 -9.13 -0.91
N VAL A 284 -11.22 -8.62 0.23
CA VAL A 284 -11.85 -7.30 0.28
C VAL A 284 -10.84 -6.20 -0.02
N ASP A 285 -9.70 -6.19 0.67
CA ASP A 285 -8.67 -5.16 0.51
C ASP A 285 -8.07 -5.16 -0.91
N VAL A 286 -7.96 -6.32 -1.56
CA VAL A 286 -7.42 -6.45 -2.91
C VAL A 286 -8.48 -6.19 -3.97
N LEU A 287 -9.73 -6.61 -3.81
CA LEU A 287 -10.70 -6.58 -4.92
C LEU A 287 -11.67 -5.39 -4.86
N ALA A 288 -11.96 -4.83 -3.70
CA ALA A 288 -13.02 -3.84 -3.56
C ALA A 288 -12.75 -2.54 -4.35
N HIS A 289 -11.51 -2.06 -4.42
CA HIS A 289 -11.17 -0.87 -5.22
C HIS A 289 -11.00 -1.15 -6.72
N ARG A 290 -11.14 -2.41 -7.14
CA ARG A 290 -11.04 -2.86 -8.54
C ARG A 290 -12.38 -3.13 -9.20
N ILE A 291 -13.47 -3.02 -8.44
CA ILE A 291 -14.81 -3.17 -8.98
C ILE A 291 -15.55 -1.84 -8.95
N PHE A 292 -16.32 -1.60 -10.01
CA PHE A 292 -17.11 -0.38 -10.16
C PHE A 292 -18.56 -0.78 -10.28
N LEU A 293 -19.38 -0.26 -9.38
CA LEU A 293 -20.80 -0.60 -9.31
C LEU A 293 -21.62 0.19 -10.33
N LYS A 294 -22.79 -0.32 -10.68
CA LYS A 294 -23.79 0.42 -11.47
C LYS A 294 -24.42 1.53 -10.63
N ASP A 295 -24.81 2.63 -11.27
CA ASP A 295 -25.36 3.81 -10.58
C ASP A 295 -26.62 3.47 -9.76
N GLU A 296 -27.50 2.62 -10.30
CA GLU A 296 -28.72 2.13 -9.63
C GLU A 296 -28.42 1.39 -8.32
N SER A 297 -27.31 0.66 -8.26
CA SER A 297 -26.88 -0.08 -7.06
C SER A 297 -26.30 0.82 -5.97
N GLN A 298 -25.98 2.08 -6.30
CA GLN A 298 -25.53 3.08 -5.33
C GLN A 298 -26.67 3.96 -4.78
N VAL A 299 -27.84 3.96 -5.43
CA VAL A 299 -29.00 4.82 -5.11
C VAL A 299 -30.13 4.03 -4.43
N SER A 300 -30.08 2.70 -4.43
CA SER A 300 -31.04 1.84 -3.71
C SER A 300 -31.05 2.10 -2.20
N LYS A 301 -32.20 1.83 -1.55
CA LYS A 301 -32.37 1.92 -0.08
C LYS A 301 -31.30 1.14 0.70
N ASP A 302 -30.85 0.02 0.12
CA ASP A 302 -29.69 -0.75 0.58
C ASP A 302 -28.49 -0.37 -0.29
N ARG A 303 -27.73 0.65 0.13
CA ARG A 303 -26.55 1.14 -0.62
C ARG A 303 -25.41 0.12 -0.51
N LEU A 304 -25.28 -0.73 -1.52
CA LEU A 304 -24.20 -1.72 -1.58
C LEU A 304 -22.86 -1.03 -1.82
N SER A 305 -21.87 -1.30 -0.97
CA SER A 305 -20.48 -0.88 -1.23
C SER A 305 -19.74 -1.95 -2.04
N PRO A 306 -18.66 -1.59 -2.75
CA PRO A 306 -17.78 -2.57 -3.38
C PRO A 306 -17.30 -3.66 -2.41
N ALA A 307 -17.03 -3.30 -1.15
CA ALA A 307 -16.62 -4.25 -0.13
C ALA A 307 -17.73 -5.27 0.19
N ASP A 308 -18.99 -4.84 0.21
CA ASP A 308 -20.14 -5.74 0.46
C ASP A 308 -20.30 -6.74 -0.68
N VAL A 309 -20.18 -6.29 -1.93
CA VAL A 309 -20.22 -7.18 -3.11
C VAL A 309 -19.11 -8.23 -3.06
N ILE A 310 -17.90 -7.85 -2.64
CA ILE A 310 -16.82 -8.85 -2.49
C ILE A 310 -17.14 -9.85 -1.39
N ARG A 311 -17.75 -9.44 -0.27
CA ARG A 311 -18.18 -10.37 0.79
C ARG A 311 -19.26 -11.33 0.29
N GLU A 312 -20.26 -10.83 -0.44
CA GLU A 312 -21.27 -11.68 -1.08
C GLU A 312 -20.63 -12.73 -2.00
N ILE A 313 -19.68 -12.32 -2.84
CA ILE A 313 -18.95 -13.23 -3.73
C ILE A 313 -18.14 -14.28 -2.94
N LEU A 314 -17.51 -13.90 -1.82
CA LEU A 314 -16.78 -14.86 -0.96
C LEU A 314 -17.71 -15.89 -0.30
N ASP A 315 -18.96 -15.51 -0.06
CA ASP A 315 -19.98 -16.41 0.48
C ASP A 315 -20.53 -17.36 -0.58
N GLU A 316 -20.74 -16.89 -1.81
CA GLU A 316 -21.23 -17.70 -2.93
C GLU A 316 -20.15 -18.63 -3.52
N VAL A 317 -18.94 -18.11 -3.72
CA VAL A 317 -17.83 -18.87 -4.32
C VAL A 317 -17.07 -19.58 -3.19
N LYS A 318 -17.35 -20.88 -3.02
CA LYS A 318 -16.62 -21.74 -2.09
C LYS A 318 -15.34 -22.32 -2.71
N PRO A 319 -14.26 -22.49 -1.91
CA PRO A 319 -13.11 -23.27 -2.33
C PRO A 319 -13.51 -24.73 -2.60
N ASP A 320 -12.81 -25.37 -3.53
CA ASP A 320 -13.01 -26.78 -3.89
C ASP A 320 -12.47 -27.74 -2.81
#